data_AF-A0A966V5L8-F1
#
_entry.id   AF-A0A966V5L8-F1
#
_cell.length_a   1.000
_cell.length_b   1.000
_cell.length_c   1.000
_cell.angle_alpha   90.00
_cell.angle_beta   90.00
_cell.angle_gamma   90.00
#
_symmetry.space_group_name_H-M   'P 1'
#
loop_
_entity.id
_entity.type
_entity.pdbx_description
1 polymer ?
#
loop_
_entity_poly.entity_id
_entity_poly.type
_entity_poly.pdbx_seq_one_letter_code
_entity_poly.pdbx_strand_id
1 'polypeptide(L)'
;MQTYKKEKMHKVLVFLQLLGSIYLILFAVQPNLVRRIPPKLAFISIGLVGLYLSSNRNAYLPFLGKSVYPRELIKPSYPVDANLKIIINTDKGATRVVYWAASPSLEIGEDPWTAYKNSKNVGVAEVVNNQATLNFLCPQKYKVYGRVLDKHIHYRFVYSDDMLSEVKTIKVAC
;
A
#
# COMPACT_ATOMS: atom_id res chain seq x y z
N MET A 1 8.78 13.16 10.84
CA MET A 1 7.84 13.56 11.92
C MET A 1 6.36 13.37 11.58
N GLN A 2 5.86 13.75 10.39
CA GLN A 2 4.43 13.64 10.02
C GLN A 2 3.93 12.18 9.91
N THR A 3 4.78 11.26 9.45
CA THR A 3 4.46 9.83 9.35
C THR A 3 4.26 9.17 10.71
N TYR A 4 5.14 9.43 11.67
CA TYR A 4 5.02 8.92 13.03
C TYR A 4 3.71 9.34 13.70
N LYS A 5 3.28 10.59 13.47
CA LYS A 5 1.98 11.08 13.97
C LYS A 5 0.80 10.29 13.38
N LYS A 6 0.81 10.00 12.06
CA LYS A 6 -0.26 9.24 11.39
C LYS A 6 -0.34 7.80 11.91
N GLU A 7 0.79 7.14 12.09
CA GLU A 7 0.85 5.78 12.64
C GLU A 7 0.44 5.72 14.11
N LYS A 8 0.89 6.68 14.93
CA LYS A 8 0.45 6.80 16.32
C LYS A 8 -1.07 7.01 16.40
N MET A 9 -1.62 7.87 15.57
CA MET A 9 -3.07 8.09 15.48
C MET A 9 -3.83 6.82 15.07
N HIS A 10 -3.32 6.07 14.10
CA HIS A 10 -3.93 4.79 13.72
C HIS A 10 -3.97 3.79 14.89
N LYS A 11 -2.87 3.65 15.64
CA LYS A 11 -2.83 2.79 16.84
C LYS A 11 -3.84 3.24 17.91
N VAL A 12 -3.96 4.55 18.14
CA VAL A 12 -4.96 5.11 19.07
C VAL A 12 -6.38 4.78 18.61
N LEU A 13 -6.68 4.93 17.32
CA LEU A 13 -8.01 4.65 16.78
C LEU A 13 -8.36 3.15 16.87
N VAL A 14 -7.41 2.26 16.58
CA VAL A 14 -7.60 0.81 16.76
C VAL A 14 -7.87 0.48 18.23
N PHE A 15 -7.11 1.07 19.15
CA PHE A 15 -7.33 0.88 20.59
C PHE A 15 -8.70 1.38 21.04
N LEU A 16 -9.14 2.55 20.58
CA LEU A 16 -10.48 3.08 20.86
C LEU A 16 -11.58 2.16 20.30
N GLN A 17 -11.38 1.58 19.11
CA GLN A 17 -12.31 0.62 18.53
C GLN A 17 -12.44 -0.63 19.41
N LEU A 18 -11.33 -1.15 19.95
CA LEU A 18 -11.34 -2.30 20.85
C LEU A 18 -12.07 -2.00 22.16
N LEU A 19 -11.78 -0.86 22.80
CA LEU A 19 -12.49 -0.43 24.00
C LEU A 19 -13.99 -0.26 23.75
N GLY A 20 -14.34 0.31 22.59
CA GLY A 20 -15.71 0.44 22.15
C GLY A 20 -16.42 -0.90 22.00
N SER A 21 -15.80 -1.86 21.31
CA SER A 21 -16.33 -3.22 21.18
C SER A 21 -16.53 -3.90 22.53
N ILE A 22 -15.59 -3.72 23.47
CA ILE A 22 -15.73 -4.23 24.85
C ILE A 22 -16.93 -3.58 25.54
N TYR A 23 -17.08 -2.26 25.43
CA TYR A 23 -18.24 -1.55 25.99
C TYR A 23 -19.56 -2.11 25.43
N LEU A 24 -19.65 -2.41 24.13
CA LEU A 24 -20.85 -2.98 23.53
C LEU A 24 -21.18 -4.37 24.07
N ILE A 25 -20.17 -5.22 24.24
CA ILE A 25 -20.32 -6.54 24.86
C ILE A 25 -20.82 -6.40 26.31
N LEU A 26 -20.22 -5.49 27.08
CA LEU A 26 -20.62 -5.24 28.47
C LEU A 26 -22.04 -4.65 28.56
N PHE A 27 -22.43 -3.75 27.65
CA PHE A 27 -23.79 -3.23 27.59
C PHE A 27 -24.82 -4.34 27.31
N ALA A 28 -24.48 -5.30 26.45
CA ALA A 28 -25.35 -6.43 26.11
C ALA A 28 -25.46 -7.48 27.24
N VAL A 29 -24.37 -7.76 27.95
CA VAL A 29 -24.30 -8.85 28.95
C VAL A 29 -24.54 -8.36 30.39
N GLN A 30 -23.98 -7.20 30.75
CA GLN A 30 -24.01 -6.63 32.10
C GLN A 30 -24.23 -5.10 32.07
N PRO A 31 -25.43 -4.63 31.67
CA PRO A 31 -25.69 -3.19 31.45
C PRO A 31 -25.44 -2.31 32.68
N ASN A 32 -25.57 -2.87 33.90
CA ASN A 32 -25.31 -2.16 35.15
C ASN A 32 -23.86 -1.67 35.28
N LEU A 33 -22.89 -2.38 34.68
CA LEU A 33 -21.47 -2.04 34.77
C LEU A 33 -21.13 -0.78 33.94
N VAL A 34 -21.92 -0.49 32.91
CA VAL A 34 -21.65 0.58 31.94
C VAL A 34 -22.72 1.66 31.88
N ARG A 35 -23.68 1.63 32.82
CA ARG A 35 -24.87 2.50 32.89
C ARG A 35 -24.58 4.01 32.85
N ARG A 36 -23.36 4.42 33.25
CA ARG A 36 -22.95 5.84 33.29
C ARG A 36 -22.65 6.43 31.90
N ILE A 37 -22.41 5.60 30.89
CA ILE A 37 -22.10 6.05 29.53
C ILE A 37 -23.33 5.85 28.65
N PRO A 38 -23.87 6.90 28.00
CA PRO A 38 -25.03 6.76 27.13
C PRO A 38 -24.71 5.88 25.91
N PRO A 39 -25.46 4.79 25.66
CA PRO A 39 -25.15 3.86 24.58
C PRO A 39 -25.15 4.53 23.20
N LYS A 40 -26.05 5.48 22.96
CA LYS A 40 -26.12 6.24 21.69
C LYS A 40 -24.79 6.92 21.33
N LEU A 41 -24.13 7.56 22.30
CA LEU A 41 -22.86 8.26 22.08
C LEU A 41 -21.73 7.26 21.80
N ALA A 42 -21.69 6.16 22.55
CA ALA A 42 -20.73 5.09 22.33
C ALA A 42 -20.90 4.48 20.93
N PHE A 43 -22.11 4.11 20.53
CA PHE A 43 -22.39 3.58 19.18
C PHE A 43 -21.95 4.53 18.06
N ILE A 44 -22.25 5.82 18.16
CA ILE A 44 -21.86 6.81 17.15
C ILE A 44 -20.33 6.90 17.07
N SER A 45 -19.63 7.00 18.20
CA SER A 45 -18.17 7.10 18.23
C SER A 45 -17.49 5.86 17.63
N ILE A 46 -17.95 4.66 17.99
CA ILE A 46 -17.43 3.38 17.49
C ILE A 46 -17.72 3.22 16.00
N GLY A 47 -18.91 3.64 15.56
CA GLY A 47 -19.28 3.65 14.14
C GLY A 47 -18.36 4.55 13.32
N LEU A 48 -18.11 5.78 13.79
CA LEU A 48 -17.24 6.73 13.08
C LEU A 48 -15.78 6.27 13.03
N VAL A 49 -15.24 5.76 14.14
CA VAL A 49 -13.87 5.20 14.19
C VAL A 49 -13.77 3.98 13.28
N GLY A 50 -14.76 3.08 13.33
CA GLY A 50 -14.86 1.92 12.45
C GLY A 50 -14.86 2.30 10.97
N LEU A 51 -15.70 3.27 10.58
CA LEU A 51 -15.78 3.77 9.20
C LEU A 51 -14.47 4.44 8.73
N TYR A 52 -13.82 5.18 9.62
CA TYR A 52 -12.52 5.77 9.31
C TYR A 52 -11.45 4.71 9.09
N LEU A 53 -11.36 3.73 9.99
CA LEU A 53 -10.42 2.61 9.87
C LEU A 53 -10.72 1.77 8.63
N SER A 54 -12.00 1.56 8.31
CA SER A 54 -12.41 0.78 7.13
C SER A 54 -12.09 1.45 5.81
N SER A 55 -12.01 2.78 5.82
CA SER A 55 -11.59 3.56 4.66
C SER A 55 -10.07 3.55 4.46
N ASN A 56 -9.29 3.09 5.45
CA ASN A 56 -7.83 3.01 5.35
C ASN A 56 -7.39 1.66 4.76
N ARG A 57 -7.09 1.65 3.45
CA ARG A 57 -6.56 0.47 2.74
C ARG A 57 -5.41 -0.23 3.45
N ASN A 58 -4.47 0.53 4.03
CA ASN A 58 -3.28 -0.05 4.65
C ASN A 58 -3.60 -0.75 5.99
N ALA A 59 -4.80 -0.54 6.56
CA ALA A 59 -5.25 -1.28 7.75
C ALA A 59 -5.52 -2.76 7.44
N TYR A 60 -6.01 -3.06 6.23
CA TYR A 60 -6.29 -4.44 5.78
C TYR A 60 -5.15 -5.04 4.98
N LEU A 61 -4.33 -4.19 4.36
CA LEU A 61 -3.23 -4.60 3.49
C LEU A 61 -1.94 -3.91 3.96
N PRO A 62 -1.38 -4.34 5.11
CA PRO A 62 -0.23 -3.67 5.73
C PRO A 62 1.01 -3.69 4.82
N PHE A 63 1.14 -4.73 3.98
CA PHE A 63 2.20 -4.83 2.98
C PHE A 63 2.14 -3.75 1.89
N LEU A 64 1.10 -2.92 1.84
CA LEU A 64 1.02 -1.79 0.92
C LEU A 64 1.44 -0.48 1.57
N GLY A 65 1.57 -0.43 2.90
CA GLY A 65 2.07 0.70 3.65
C GLY A 65 3.59 0.84 3.58
N LYS A 66 4.12 1.78 4.35
CA LYS A 66 5.56 1.98 4.52
C LYS A 66 6.20 0.75 5.17
N SER A 67 7.44 0.48 4.83
CA SER A 67 8.20 -0.64 5.38
C SER A 67 9.68 -0.27 5.49
N VAL A 68 10.39 -0.90 6.41
CA VAL A 68 11.86 -0.84 6.46
C VAL A 68 12.43 -1.95 5.58
N TYR A 69 13.43 -1.63 4.77
CA TYR A 69 14.23 -2.63 4.08
C TYR A 69 15.66 -2.10 3.85
N PRO A 70 16.72 -2.85 4.19
CA PRO A 70 18.09 -2.38 4.05
C PRO A 70 18.41 -1.93 2.62
N ARG A 71 18.66 -0.62 2.41
CA ARG A 71 18.84 -0.05 1.08
C ARG A 71 20.06 -0.58 0.35
N GLU A 72 21.07 -1.05 1.10
CA GLU A 72 22.30 -1.64 0.56
C GLU A 72 22.04 -2.91 -0.26
N LEU A 73 20.94 -3.61 0.05
CA LEU A 73 20.50 -4.80 -0.69
C LEU A 73 19.72 -4.42 -1.97
N ILE A 74 19.21 -3.18 -2.05
CA ILE A 74 18.46 -2.68 -3.19
C ILE A 74 19.43 -2.09 -4.21
N LYS A 75 19.93 -2.93 -5.12
CA LYS A 75 20.87 -2.55 -6.16
C LYS A 75 20.16 -2.17 -7.46
N PRO A 76 20.66 -1.16 -8.20
CA PRO A 76 20.13 -0.79 -9.52
C PRO A 76 20.02 -2.00 -10.44
N SER A 77 18.88 -2.11 -11.11
CA SER A 77 18.58 -3.19 -12.05
C SER A 77 17.40 -2.82 -12.94
N TYR A 78 17.25 -3.50 -14.07
CA TYR A 78 16.11 -3.35 -14.96
C TYR A 78 15.86 -4.68 -15.67
N PRO A 79 14.64 -4.94 -16.15
CA PRO A 79 14.33 -6.17 -16.85
C PRO A 79 15.12 -6.26 -18.16
N VAL A 80 15.61 -7.45 -18.48
CA VAL A 80 16.19 -7.76 -19.79
C VAL A 80 15.13 -7.48 -20.86
N ASP A 81 15.54 -6.87 -21.98
CA ASP A 81 14.66 -6.48 -23.09
C ASP A 81 13.58 -5.43 -22.77
N ALA A 82 13.78 -4.62 -21.73
CA ALA A 82 12.89 -3.50 -21.41
C ALA A 82 12.60 -2.65 -22.66
N ASN A 83 11.32 -2.52 -23.01
CA ASN A 83 10.87 -1.87 -24.24
C ASN A 83 10.11 -0.57 -23.99
N LEU A 84 9.86 -0.22 -22.73
CA LEU A 84 9.18 1.00 -22.33
C LEU A 84 9.97 1.74 -21.26
N LYS A 85 9.82 3.06 -21.29
CA LYS A 85 10.45 4.00 -20.38
C LYS A 85 9.43 5.02 -19.87
N ILE A 86 9.35 5.19 -18.55
CA ILE A 86 8.58 6.27 -17.93
C ILE A 86 9.49 7.03 -16.98
N ILE A 87 9.39 8.37 -16.99
CA ILE A 87 10.05 9.24 -16.02
C ILE A 87 9.03 9.63 -14.97
N ILE A 88 9.37 9.42 -13.70
CA ILE A 88 8.53 9.85 -12.58
C ILE A 88 9.26 10.86 -11.72
N ASN A 89 8.51 11.82 -11.19
CA ASN A 89 8.97 12.70 -10.12
C ASN A 89 8.96 11.93 -8.79
N THR A 90 9.95 12.19 -7.96
CA THR A 90 10.16 11.51 -6.68
C THR A 90 9.96 12.46 -5.50
N ASP A 91 9.64 11.88 -4.34
CA ASP A 91 9.54 12.63 -3.09
C ASP A 91 10.95 13.12 -2.69
N LYS A 92 11.05 14.28 -2.04
CA LYS A 92 12.34 14.80 -1.55
C LYS A 92 13.03 13.77 -0.66
N GLY A 93 14.32 13.53 -0.92
CA GLY A 93 15.14 12.57 -0.16
C GLY A 93 15.01 11.12 -0.61
N ALA A 94 14.21 10.83 -1.64
CA ALA A 94 14.26 9.54 -2.31
C ALA A 94 15.62 9.37 -3.01
N THR A 95 16.22 8.19 -2.83
CA THR A 95 17.53 7.83 -3.40
C THR A 95 17.37 6.84 -4.55
N ARG A 96 16.40 5.92 -4.44
CA ARG A 96 16.07 4.93 -5.46
C ARG A 96 14.56 4.74 -5.59
N VAL A 97 14.15 4.10 -6.68
CA VAL A 97 12.79 3.63 -6.90
C VAL A 97 12.84 2.14 -7.22
N VAL A 98 12.22 1.32 -6.36
CA VAL A 98 11.97 -0.10 -6.67
C VAL A 98 10.62 -0.19 -7.36
N TYR A 99 10.56 -0.89 -8.47
CA TYR A 99 9.34 -1.03 -9.26
C TYR A 99 9.14 -2.46 -9.77
N TRP A 100 7.88 -2.83 -9.96
CA TRP A 100 7.48 -4.11 -10.51
C TRP A 100 6.15 -3.98 -11.26
N ALA A 101 5.97 -4.83 -12.26
CA ALA A 101 4.73 -4.92 -13.02
C ALA A 101 4.47 -6.38 -13.41
N ALA A 102 3.26 -6.66 -13.90
CA ALA A 102 2.92 -7.99 -14.39
C ALA A 102 3.81 -8.39 -15.58
N SER A 103 3.97 -9.69 -15.80
CA SER A 103 4.71 -10.22 -16.96
C SER A 103 4.03 -9.75 -18.26
N PRO A 104 4.78 -9.48 -19.33
CA PRO A 104 4.18 -9.16 -20.62
C PRO A 104 3.39 -10.38 -21.14
N SER A 105 2.16 -10.13 -21.61
CA SER A 105 1.30 -11.11 -22.29
C SER A 105 0.22 -10.35 -23.07
N LEU A 106 -0.26 -10.96 -24.15
CA LEU A 106 -1.45 -10.48 -24.88
C LEU A 106 -2.75 -10.96 -24.21
N GLU A 107 -2.67 -12.01 -23.40
CA GLU A 107 -3.80 -12.55 -22.68
C GLU A 107 -4.07 -11.75 -21.39
N ILE A 108 -5.32 -11.83 -20.90
CA ILE A 108 -5.68 -11.29 -19.59
C ILE A 108 -5.35 -12.36 -18.55
N GLY A 109 -4.42 -12.06 -17.65
CA GLY A 109 -4.11 -12.95 -16.52
C GLY A 109 -5.35 -13.19 -15.65
N GLU A 110 -5.57 -14.45 -15.29
CA GLU A 110 -6.74 -14.82 -14.48
C GLU A 110 -6.66 -14.29 -13.04
N ASP A 111 -5.46 -14.07 -12.53
CA ASP A 111 -5.22 -13.60 -11.17
C ASP A 111 -3.82 -12.96 -11.02
N PRO A 112 -3.54 -12.25 -9.91
CA PRO A 112 -2.21 -11.68 -9.66
C PRO A 112 -1.09 -12.71 -9.60
N TRP A 113 -1.31 -13.91 -9.05
CA TRP A 113 -0.26 -14.92 -8.89
C TRP A 113 0.21 -15.44 -10.24
N THR A 114 -0.71 -15.62 -11.19
CA THR A 114 -0.39 -16.01 -12.57
C THR A 114 0.22 -14.85 -13.36
N ALA A 115 -0.29 -13.63 -13.21
CA ALA A 115 0.22 -12.45 -13.93
C ALA A 115 1.68 -12.09 -13.56
N TYR A 116 2.08 -12.26 -12.30
CA TYR A 116 3.42 -11.91 -11.80
C TYR A 116 4.41 -13.09 -11.75
N LYS A 117 3.99 -14.29 -12.21
CA LYS A 117 4.60 -15.61 -11.95
C LYS A 117 6.12 -15.73 -12.05
N ASN A 118 6.80 -14.94 -12.89
CA ASN A 118 8.26 -15.06 -13.09
C ASN A 118 9.08 -13.94 -12.44
N SER A 119 8.45 -12.91 -11.87
CA SER A 119 9.12 -11.72 -11.31
C SER A 119 10.19 -11.12 -12.22
N LYS A 120 10.06 -11.25 -13.55
CA LYS A 120 11.05 -10.75 -14.51
C LYS A 120 10.86 -9.30 -14.85
N ASN A 121 9.65 -8.75 -14.70
CA ASN A 121 9.33 -7.36 -15.01
C ASN A 121 9.47 -6.47 -13.75
N VAL A 122 10.68 -6.46 -13.20
CA VAL A 122 11.02 -5.72 -11.97
C VAL A 122 12.32 -4.95 -12.18
N GLY A 123 12.54 -3.91 -11.40
CA GLY A 123 13.79 -3.17 -11.43
C GLY A 123 13.95 -2.18 -10.30
N VAL A 124 15.11 -1.55 -10.28
CA VAL A 124 15.52 -0.51 -9.35
C VAL A 124 16.16 0.61 -10.14
N ALA A 125 15.53 1.78 -10.13
CA ALA A 125 16.04 2.99 -10.76
C ALA A 125 16.70 3.89 -9.71
N GLU A 126 17.84 4.48 -10.05
CA GLU A 126 18.47 5.55 -9.27
C GLU A 126 17.67 6.86 -9.43
N VAL A 127 17.64 7.67 -8.37
CA VAL A 127 17.04 9.00 -8.40
C VAL A 127 18.11 10.03 -8.73
N VAL A 128 17.90 10.77 -9.82
CA VAL A 128 18.77 11.87 -10.24
C VAL A 128 17.90 13.12 -10.41
N ASN A 129 18.28 14.22 -9.77
CA ASN A 129 17.52 15.49 -9.83
C ASN A 129 16.02 15.34 -9.46
N ASN A 130 15.74 14.54 -8.41
CA ASN A 130 14.38 14.18 -7.97
C ASN A 130 13.53 13.45 -9.04
N GLN A 131 14.16 12.85 -10.05
CA GLN A 131 13.49 12.04 -11.05
C GLN A 131 14.08 10.63 -11.11
N ALA A 132 13.25 9.66 -11.46
CA ALA A 132 13.67 8.30 -11.72
C ALA A 132 13.16 7.85 -13.09
N THR A 133 14.04 7.20 -13.85
CA THR A 133 13.70 6.57 -15.12
C THR A 133 13.41 5.10 -14.88
N LEU A 134 12.15 4.68 -15.07
CA LEU A 134 11.72 3.29 -14.93
C LEU A 134 11.72 2.63 -16.31
N ASN A 135 12.52 1.57 -16.47
CA ASN A 135 12.56 0.76 -17.68
C ASN A 135 11.83 -0.56 -17.43
N PHE A 136 10.84 -0.91 -18.25
CA PHE A 136 10.00 -2.07 -18.00
C PHE A 136 9.48 -2.68 -19.32
N LEU A 137 8.94 -3.90 -19.22
CA LEU A 137 8.21 -4.54 -20.30
C LEU A 137 6.73 -4.16 -20.21
N CYS A 138 6.05 -3.90 -21.33
CA CYS A 138 4.60 -3.61 -21.32
C CYS A 138 3.83 -4.70 -20.55
N PRO A 139 3.21 -4.38 -19.40
CA PRO A 139 2.58 -5.40 -18.56
C PRO A 139 1.26 -5.87 -19.16
N GLN A 140 0.86 -7.10 -18.85
CA GLN A 140 -0.48 -7.59 -19.18
C GLN A 140 -1.56 -7.01 -18.25
N LYS A 141 -2.82 -7.10 -18.68
CA LYS A 141 -3.98 -6.91 -17.80
C LYS A 141 -4.20 -8.19 -16.99
N TYR A 142 -4.84 -8.08 -15.83
CA TYR A 142 -5.24 -9.26 -15.05
C TYR A 142 -6.46 -9.00 -14.18
N LYS A 143 -7.11 -10.07 -13.70
CA LYS A 143 -8.31 -9.96 -12.88
C LYS A 143 -7.99 -9.94 -11.38
N VAL A 144 -8.77 -9.17 -10.62
CA VAL A 144 -8.80 -9.20 -9.16
C VAL A 144 -10.24 -9.21 -8.72
N TYR A 145 -10.67 -10.25 -8.01
CA TYR A 145 -12.07 -10.46 -7.62
C TYR A 145 -13.05 -10.29 -8.80
N GLY A 146 -12.72 -10.88 -9.95
CA GLY A 146 -13.53 -10.84 -11.18
C GLY A 146 -13.47 -9.54 -11.98
N ARG A 147 -12.78 -8.49 -11.48
CA ARG A 147 -12.61 -7.22 -12.20
C ARG A 147 -11.29 -7.19 -12.95
N VAL A 148 -11.33 -6.86 -14.24
CA VAL A 148 -10.12 -6.66 -15.05
C VAL A 148 -9.46 -5.34 -14.64
N LEU A 149 -8.19 -5.40 -14.28
CA LEU A 149 -7.35 -4.23 -14.04
C LEU A 149 -6.61 -3.84 -15.32
N ASP A 150 -6.59 -2.54 -15.61
CA ASP A 150 -5.77 -1.98 -16.68
C ASP A 150 -4.28 -2.21 -16.42
N LYS A 151 -3.48 -2.13 -17.47
CA LYS A 151 -2.02 -2.21 -17.40
C LYS A 151 -1.48 -1.15 -16.43
N HIS A 152 -0.64 -1.57 -15.48
CA HIS A 152 -0.10 -0.68 -14.47
C HIS A 152 1.25 -1.17 -13.94
N ILE A 153 1.94 -0.26 -13.27
CA ILE A 153 3.23 -0.48 -12.60
C ILE A 153 3.07 -0.10 -11.13
N HIS A 154 3.60 -0.93 -10.26
CA HIS A 154 3.77 -0.62 -8.85
C HIS A 154 5.18 -0.16 -8.57
N TYR A 155 5.33 0.78 -7.65
CA TYR A 155 6.64 1.26 -7.24
C TYR A 155 6.64 1.77 -5.81
N ARG A 156 7.84 1.82 -5.22
CA ARG A 156 8.14 2.41 -3.91
C ARG A 156 9.38 3.28 -4.02
N PHE A 157 9.36 4.40 -3.32
CA PHE A 157 10.56 5.20 -3.10
C PHE A 157 11.39 4.61 -1.95
N VAL A 158 12.70 4.60 -2.13
CA VAL A 158 13.68 4.18 -1.12
C VAL A 158 14.37 5.41 -0.60
N TYR A 159 14.34 5.60 0.72
CA TYR A 159 14.94 6.74 1.40
C TYR A 159 16.31 6.37 2.01
N SER A 160 17.07 7.38 2.41
CA SER A 160 18.41 7.20 2.99
C SER A 160 18.41 6.50 4.35
N ASP A 161 17.27 6.48 5.04
CA ASP A 161 17.05 5.87 6.36
C ASP A 161 16.48 4.44 6.29
N ASP A 162 16.70 3.75 5.15
CA ASP A 162 16.19 2.40 4.86
C ASP A 162 14.66 2.28 4.84
N MET A 163 13.95 3.41 4.86
CA MET A 163 12.51 3.42 4.71
C MET A 163 12.12 3.29 3.25
N LEU A 164 11.08 2.49 3.01
CA LEU A 164 10.35 2.44 1.75
C LEU A 164 9.03 3.18 1.91
N SER A 165 8.65 3.95 0.90
CA SER A 165 7.30 4.53 0.82
C SER A 165 6.24 3.44 0.75
N GLU A 166 4.97 3.82 0.94
CA GLU A 166 3.85 2.97 0.54
C GLU A 166 3.91 2.62 -0.96
N VAL A 167 3.22 1.54 -1.35
CA VAL A 167 3.10 1.13 -2.74
C VAL A 167 2.28 2.17 -3.49
N LYS A 168 2.91 2.76 -4.50
CA LYS A 168 2.28 3.66 -5.45
C LYS A 168 2.01 2.90 -6.75
N THR A 169 1.02 3.35 -7.52
CA THR A 169 0.61 2.71 -8.78
C THR A 169 0.46 3.77 -9.86
N ILE A 170 0.97 3.49 -11.06
CA ILE A 170 0.68 4.26 -12.28
C ILE A 170 0.06 3.35 -13.32
N LYS A 171 -1.00 3.82 -13.99
CA LYS A 171 -1.52 3.16 -15.19
C LYS A 171 -0.62 3.47 -16.37
N VAL A 172 -0.50 2.53 -17.30
CA VAL A 172 0.33 2.69 -18.50
C VAL A 172 -0.46 2.36 -19.76
N ALA A 173 -0.18 3.12 -20.82
CA ALA A 173 -0.74 2.88 -22.14
C ALA A 173 0.36 2.31 -23.04
N CYS A 174 0.20 1.03 -23.33
CA CYS A 174 0.87 0.18 -24.29
C CYS A 174 -0.08 -1.02 -24.48
#